data_AF-A0A6S6P929-F1
#
_entry.id   AF-A0A6S6P929-F1
#
_cell.length_a   1.000
_cell.length_b   1.000
_cell.length_c   1.000
_cell.angle_alpha   90.00
_cell.angle_beta   90.00
_cell.angle_gamma   90.00
#
_symmetry.space_group_name_H-M   'P 1'
#
loop_
_entity.id
_entity.type
_entity.pdbx_description
1 polymer ?
#
loop_
_entity_poly.entity_id
_entity_poly.type
_entity_poly.pdbx_seq_one_letter_code
_entity_poly.pdbx_strand_id
1 'polypeptide(L)'
;MACAGVLTACGSGSAPESEYADADIARVSQVKATFGDQFQYRDIAPTGIDPKLLQPQKMPPGLTFRPPECATFAEGRLPEAELKGNMAAATAEGEGNRFIALAVETNEPVPFPEPGEACKKVEFGGPALRGLVEVVEAPQIEGVQTAATHRVLQTVVAGAPRTGELYNYTARFGPYLVIVTANPLVIPDKPVAPVDTERARKLLVDAVAAVRG
;
A
#
# COMPACT_ATOMS: atom_id res chain seq x y z
N MET A 1 -2.59 10.81 56.84
CA MET A 1 -2.70 10.24 55.48
C MET A 1 -1.93 11.17 54.55
N ALA A 2 -0.76 10.75 54.08
CA ALA A 2 0.07 11.52 53.16
C ALA A 2 0.17 10.72 51.85
N CYS A 3 -0.16 11.38 50.73
CA CYS A 3 -0.23 10.81 49.40
C CYS A 3 1.17 10.44 48.87
N ALA A 4 1.35 9.18 48.47
CA ALA A 4 2.45 8.77 47.61
C ALA A 4 2.05 9.02 46.16
N GLY A 5 2.64 10.05 45.53
CA GLY A 5 2.54 10.28 44.10
C GLY A 5 3.59 9.46 43.36
N VAL A 6 3.15 8.53 42.54
CA VAL A 6 4.01 7.70 41.68
C VAL A 6 3.55 7.89 40.23
N LEU A 7 4.49 8.38 39.40
CA LEU A 7 4.56 8.36 37.92
C LEU A 7 3.55 9.30 37.20
N THR A 8 3.91 9.99 36.11
CA THR A 8 4.57 9.49 34.89
C THR A 8 5.38 10.58 34.18
N ALA A 9 6.59 10.24 33.74
CA ALA A 9 7.37 11.04 32.81
C ALA A 9 6.81 10.86 31.38
N CYS A 10 6.23 11.91 30.80
CA CYS A 10 5.92 11.97 29.37
C CYS A 10 7.21 12.33 28.61
N GLY A 11 7.99 11.31 28.27
CA GLY A 11 9.04 11.42 27.25
C GLY A 11 8.45 10.98 25.92
N SER A 12 8.35 11.91 24.97
CA SER A 12 8.20 11.61 23.54
C SER A 12 9.46 10.87 23.07
N GLY A 13 9.49 9.56 23.30
CA GLY A 13 10.56 8.67 22.91
C GLY A 13 10.35 8.19 21.49
N SER A 14 11.32 8.43 20.63
CA SER A 14 11.65 7.54 19.53
C SER A 14 11.48 6.10 20.01
N ALA A 15 10.74 5.27 19.28
CA ALA A 15 10.59 3.86 19.60
C ALA A 15 11.99 3.28 19.88
N PRO A 16 12.19 2.59 21.02
CA PRO A 16 13.50 2.04 21.35
C PRO A 16 13.91 1.06 20.24
N GLU A 17 15.19 1.06 19.88
CA GLU A 17 15.85 0.18 18.90
C GLU A 17 15.47 -1.31 19.05
N SER A 18 14.95 -1.69 20.23
CA SER A 18 14.48 -3.03 20.59
C SER A 18 13.08 -3.41 20.10
N GLU A 19 12.22 -2.47 19.69
CA GLU A 19 10.80 -2.78 19.41
C GLU A 19 10.60 -3.62 18.13
N TYR A 20 11.57 -3.56 17.21
CA TYR A 20 11.54 -4.29 15.93
C TYR A 20 12.84 -5.05 15.66
N ALA A 21 13.53 -5.50 16.71
CA ALA A 21 14.84 -6.16 16.60
C ALA A 21 14.82 -7.44 15.76
N ASP A 22 13.67 -8.12 15.71
CA ASP A 22 13.47 -9.34 14.91
C ASP A 22 12.89 -9.08 13.52
N ALA A 23 12.63 -7.82 13.16
CA ALA A 23 11.95 -7.49 11.92
C ALA A 23 12.86 -7.68 10.69
N ASP A 24 12.31 -8.29 9.65
CA ASP A 24 13.05 -8.62 8.42
C ASP A 24 12.12 -8.61 7.20
N ILE A 25 12.38 -7.70 6.27
CA ILE A 25 11.59 -7.57 5.03
C ILE A 25 11.63 -8.83 4.16
N ALA A 26 12.69 -9.65 4.24
CA ALA A 26 12.80 -10.89 3.48
C ALA A 26 11.70 -11.90 3.85
N ARG A 27 11.17 -11.80 5.08
CA ARG A 27 10.09 -12.66 5.57
C ARG A 27 8.75 -12.40 4.90
N VAL A 28 8.60 -11.33 4.10
CA VAL A 28 7.42 -11.15 3.25
C VAL A 28 7.22 -12.36 2.31
N SER A 29 8.28 -13.08 1.95
CA SER A 29 8.19 -14.31 1.15
C SER A 29 7.41 -15.44 1.83
N GLN A 30 7.27 -15.41 3.16
CA GLN A 30 6.56 -16.44 3.93
C GLN A 30 5.04 -16.42 3.68
N VAL A 31 4.49 -15.31 3.19
CA VAL A 31 3.08 -15.22 2.81
C VAL A 31 2.72 -16.18 1.69
N LYS A 32 3.71 -16.76 0.98
CA LYS A 32 3.51 -17.88 0.05
C LYS A 32 2.61 -18.98 0.63
N ALA A 33 2.76 -19.31 1.91
CA ALA A 33 1.98 -20.35 2.57
C ALA A 33 0.47 -20.04 2.66
N THR A 34 0.07 -18.78 2.45
CA THR A 34 -1.33 -18.33 2.46
C THR A 34 -2.03 -18.51 1.09
N PHE A 35 -1.25 -18.81 0.05
CA PHE A 35 -1.74 -19.05 -1.30
C PHE A 35 -1.76 -20.55 -1.60
N GLY A 36 -2.86 -21.03 -2.15
CA GLY A 36 -2.97 -22.43 -2.61
C GLY A 36 -2.37 -22.63 -4.00
N ASP A 37 -2.34 -23.90 -4.45
CA ASP A 37 -1.72 -24.33 -5.70
C ASP A 37 -2.31 -23.68 -6.97
N GLN A 38 -3.51 -23.09 -6.86
CA GLN A 38 -4.14 -22.32 -7.94
C GLN A 38 -3.46 -20.97 -8.25
N PHE A 39 -2.52 -20.54 -7.40
CA PHE A 39 -1.78 -19.29 -7.59
C PHE A 39 -0.37 -19.54 -8.12
N GLN A 40 0.01 -18.77 -9.14
CA GLN A 40 1.40 -18.63 -9.55
C GLN A 40 2.11 -17.67 -8.62
N TYR A 41 3.01 -18.19 -7.80
CA TYR A 41 3.77 -17.41 -6.84
C TYR A 41 5.17 -17.05 -7.38
N ARG A 42 5.60 -15.81 -7.14
CA ARG A 42 6.96 -15.31 -7.39
C ARG A 42 7.38 -14.37 -6.27
N ASP A 43 8.66 -14.31 -5.96
CA ASP A 43 9.21 -13.36 -5.01
C ASP A 43 10.43 -12.60 -5.56
N ILE A 44 10.72 -11.49 -4.90
CA ILE A 44 11.90 -10.66 -5.10
C ILE A 44 12.61 -10.65 -3.75
N ALA A 45 13.80 -11.24 -3.72
CA ALA A 45 14.69 -11.20 -2.56
C ALA A 45 15.08 -9.74 -2.22
N PRO A 46 15.51 -9.46 -0.98
CA PRO A 46 15.89 -8.11 -0.57
C PRO A 46 16.86 -7.44 -1.56
N THR A 47 16.48 -6.25 -2.02
CA THR A 47 17.25 -5.43 -2.94
C THR A 47 17.04 -3.95 -2.63
N GLY A 48 17.83 -3.06 -3.22
CA GLY A 48 17.65 -1.62 -3.05
C GLY A 48 16.26 -1.18 -3.52
N ILE A 49 15.71 -0.15 -2.88
CA ILE A 49 14.40 0.40 -3.24
C ILE A 49 14.35 0.80 -4.73
N ASP A 50 13.36 0.26 -5.45
CA ASP A 50 12.95 0.76 -6.77
C ASP A 50 11.71 1.66 -6.61
N PRO A 51 11.85 2.99 -6.80
CA PRO A 51 10.73 3.92 -6.70
C PRO A 51 9.57 3.60 -7.67
N LYS A 52 9.83 2.90 -8.79
CA LYS A 52 8.80 2.52 -9.75
C LYS A 52 7.89 1.41 -9.24
N LEU A 53 8.37 0.58 -8.31
CA LEU A 53 7.58 -0.47 -7.67
C LEU A 53 6.80 0.06 -6.46
N LEU A 54 7.29 1.12 -5.81
CA LEU A 54 6.64 1.75 -4.66
C LEU A 54 5.56 2.77 -5.04
N GLN A 55 5.79 3.55 -6.08
CA GLN A 55 4.92 4.67 -6.41
C GLN A 55 3.83 4.26 -7.40
N PRO A 56 2.60 4.79 -7.24
CA PRO A 56 1.60 4.68 -8.28
C PRO A 56 2.11 5.26 -9.61
N GLN A 57 1.55 4.77 -10.72
CA GLN A 57 1.87 5.30 -12.04
C GLN A 57 1.61 6.81 -12.10
N LYS A 58 2.57 7.53 -12.67
CA LYS A 58 2.51 8.99 -12.81
C LYS A 58 1.28 9.36 -13.63
N MET A 59 0.47 10.27 -13.08
CA MET A 59 -0.67 10.81 -13.79
C MET A 59 -0.22 11.71 -14.97
N PRO A 60 -0.94 11.69 -16.10
CA PRO A 60 -0.65 12.59 -17.21
C PRO A 60 -0.95 14.05 -16.82
N PRO A 61 -0.29 15.03 -17.47
CA PRO A 61 -0.59 16.44 -17.24
C PRO A 61 -2.00 16.80 -17.72
N GLY A 62 -2.53 17.92 -17.23
CA GLY A 62 -3.81 18.49 -17.68
C GLY A 62 -5.06 17.87 -17.04
N LEU A 63 -4.90 17.15 -15.93
CA LEU A 63 -6.02 16.68 -15.13
C LEU A 63 -6.61 17.81 -14.29
N THR A 64 -7.95 17.84 -14.21
CA THR A 64 -8.69 18.63 -13.23
C THR A 64 -9.11 17.72 -12.10
N PHE A 65 -8.79 18.09 -10.85
CA PHE A 65 -9.15 17.35 -9.64
C PHE A 65 -10.36 17.97 -8.95
N ARG A 66 -11.14 17.11 -8.29
CA ARG A 66 -12.32 17.46 -7.49
C ARG A 66 -12.32 16.63 -6.19
N PRO A 67 -12.05 17.25 -5.03
CA PRO A 67 -11.70 18.67 -4.82
C PRO A 67 -10.31 19.04 -5.39
N PRO A 68 -10.08 20.28 -5.89
CA PRO A 68 -8.79 20.71 -6.44
C PRO A 68 -7.61 20.59 -5.48
N GLU A 69 -7.82 20.88 -4.20
CA GLU A 69 -6.83 20.83 -3.13
C GLU A 69 -6.36 19.40 -2.80
N CYS A 70 -7.10 18.38 -3.24
CA CYS A 70 -6.80 16.99 -2.97
C CYS A 70 -5.95 16.30 -4.06
N ALA A 71 -5.41 17.08 -5.02
CA ALA A 71 -4.61 16.55 -6.13
C ALA A 71 -3.41 15.70 -5.65
N THR A 72 -2.66 16.19 -4.66
CA THR A 72 -1.50 15.47 -4.10
C THR A 72 -1.90 14.12 -3.52
N PHE A 73 -3.06 14.03 -2.84
CA PHE A 73 -3.57 12.76 -2.34
C PHE A 73 -3.95 11.81 -3.48
N ALA A 74 -4.67 12.29 -4.50
CA ALA A 74 -5.06 11.46 -5.63
C ALA A 74 -3.87 10.90 -6.42
N GLU A 75 -2.77 11.67 -6.52
CA GLU A 75 -1.53 11.19 -7.12
C GLU A 75 -0.93 10.03 -6.33
N GLY A 76 -1.08 10.03 -5.00
CA GLY A 76 -0.67 8.95 -4.10
C GLY A 76 0.85 8.75 -4.08
N ARG A 77 1.62 9.78 -4.44
CA ARG A 77 3.08 9.69 -4.50
C ARG A 77 3.65 9.86 -3.10
N LEU A 78 4.62 9.02 -2.78
CA LEU A 78 5.49 9.25 -1.63
C LEU A 78 6.28 10.55 -1.87
N PRO A 79 6.61 11.32 -0.81
CA PRO A 79 7.44 12.51 -0.93
C PRO A 79 8.72 12.21 -1.71
N GLU A 80 9.18 13.17 -2.53
CA GLU A 80 10.35 12.98 -3.42
C GLU A 80 11.70 12.85 -2.67
N ALA A 81 11.69 12.94 -1.35
CA ALA A 81 12.86 12.63 -0.53
C ALA A 81 13.33 11.21 -0.88
N GLU A 82 14.62 11.07 -1.21
CA GLU A 82 15.26 9.81 -1.54
C GLU A 82 15.08 8.82 -0.38
N LEU A 83 14.04 7.98 -0.42
CA LEU A 83 13.91 6.88 0.52
C LEU A 83 15.08 5.93 0.28
N LYS A 84 16.04 5.94 1.21
CA LYS A 84 17.18 5.03 1.20
C LYS A 84 16.82 3.81 2.03
N GLY A 85 17.05 2.65 1.46
CA GLY A 85 16.64 1.42 2.11
C GLY A 85 16.54 0.26 1.13
N ASN A 86 15.95 -0.81 1.63
CA ASN A 86 15.76 -2.04 0.89
C ASN A 86 14.28 -2.37 0.77
N MET A 87 13.96 -3.20 -0.22
CA MET A 87 12.64 -3.78 -0.42
C MET A 87 12.74 -5.27 -0.74
N ALA A 88 11.70 -6.00 -0.40
CA ALA A 88 11.45 -7.37 -0.83
C ALA A 88 9.97 -7.49 -1.21
N ALA A 89 9.64 -8.41 -2.12
CA ALA A 89 8.26 -8.54 -2.59
C ALA A 89 7.84 -10.00 -2.75
N ALA A 90 6.54 -10.24 -2.57
CA ALA A 90 5.86 -11.48 -2.87
C ALA A 90 4.69 -11.18 -3.80
N THR A 91 4.58 -11.91 -4.90
CA THR A 91 3.51 -11.77 -5.89
C THR A 91 2.80 -13.10 -6.08
N ALA A 92 1.47 -13.06 -6.10
CA ALA A 92 0.63 -14.21 -6.39
C ALA A 92 -0.42 -13.84 -7.44
N GLU A 93 -0.46 -14.60 -8.53
CA GLU A 93 -1.44 -14.45 -9.61
C GLU A 93 -2.30 -15.71 -9.74
N GLY A 94 -3.62 -15.56 -9.65
CA GLY A 94 -4.55 -16.68 -9.64
C GLY A 94 -5.97 -16.21 -9.39
N GLU A 95 -6.98 -17.02 -9.71
CA GLU A 95 -8.39 -16.68 -9.47
C GLU A 95 -8.79 -15.30 -10.06
N GLY A 96 -8.22 -14.96 -11.22
CA GLY A 96 -8.48 -13.67 -11.90
C GLY A 96 -7.90 -12.44 -11.18
N ASN A 97 -7.07 -12.62 -10.17
CA ASN A 97 -6.49 -11.56 -9.34
C ASN A 97 -4.96 -11.63 -9.34
N ARG A 98 -4.35 -10.46 -9.14
CA ARG A 98 -2.93 -10.32 -8.81
C ARG A 98 -2.81 -9.62 -7.47
N PHE A 99 -2.07 -10.24 -6.55
CA PHE A 99 -1.70 -9.69 -5.26
C PHE A 99 -0.20 -9.48 -5.21
N ILE A 100 0.23 -8.29 -4.79
CA ILE A 100 1.63 -7.95 -4.58
C ILE A 100 1.76 -7.47 -3.13
N ALA A 101 2.50 -8.20 -2.30
CA ALA A 101 2.92 -7.74 -0.99
C ALA A 101 4.37 -7.25 -1.09
N LEU A 102 4.59 -5.98 -0.79
CA LEU A 102 5.86 -5.29 -0.87
C LEU A 102 6.25 -4.83 0.53
N ALA A 103 7.35 -5.34 1.05
CA ALA A 103 7.92 -4.92 2.33
C ALA A 103 9.13 -4.03 2.07
N VAL A 104 9.22 -2.93 2.81
CA VAL A 104 10.23 -1.90 2.67
C VAL A 104 10.77 -1.56 4.03
N GLU A 105 12.08 -1.40 4.13
CA GLU A 105 12.76 -0.87 5.29
C GLU A 105 13.54 0.37 4.85
N THR A 106 13.31 1.49 5.51
CA THR A 106 13.94 2.77 5.19
C THR A 106 14.81 3.27 6.34
N ASN A 107 15.75 4.16 6.03
CA ASN A 107 16.59 4.81 7.04
C ASN A 107 15.79 5.71 8.01
N GLU A 108 14.63 6.20 7.59
CA GLU A 108 13.73 7.04 8.36
C GLU A 108 12.28 6.59 8.15
N PRO A 109 11.37 6.79 9.13
CA PRO A 109 9.96 6.45 8.96
C PRO A 109 9.35 7.12 7.73
N VAL A 110 8.69 6.35 6.87
CA VAL A 110 8.01 6.88 5.69
C VAL A 110 6.80 7.71 6.15
N PRO A 111 6.65 8.98 5.72
CA PRO A 111 5.51 9.80 6.11
C PRO A 111 4.17 9.13 5.78
N PHE A 112 3.22 9.25 6.71
CA PHE A 112 1.84 8.78 6.60
C PHE A 112 0.92 9.99 6.34
N PRO A 113 0.72 10.43 5.09
CA PRO A 113 -0.25 11.48 4.82
C PRO A 113 -1.66 10.92 4.95
N GLU A 114 -2.36 11.24 6.03
CA GLU A 114 -3.80 11.03 6.11
C GLU A 114 -4.52 12.09 5.29
N PRO A 115 -5.38 11.70 4.32
CA PRO A 115 -6.27 12.66 3.71
C PRO A 115 -7.23 13.17 4.78
N GLY A 116 -7.40 14.49 4.85
CA GLY A 116 -8.52 15.07 5.60
C GLY A 116 -9.86 14.58 5.03
N GLU A 117 -10.95 14.71 5.80
CA GLU A 117 -12.29 14.23 5.41
C GLU A 117 -12.71 14.66 3.99
N ALA A 118 -12.37 15.88 3.59
CA ALA A 118 -12.67 16.42 2.26
C ALA A 118 -11.97 15.66 1.11
N CYS A 119 -10.85 14.99 1.39
CA CYS A 119 -10.03 14.28 0.41
C CYS A 119 -10.23 12.76 0.43
N LYS A 120 -11.20 12.23 1.18
CA LYS A 120 -11.50 10.79 1.18
C LYS A 120 -11.98 10.27 -0.17
N LYS A 121 -12.47 11.14 -1.04
CA LYS A 121 -12.88 10.81 -2.40
C LYS A 121 -12.44 11.92 -3.35
N VAL A 122 -11.64 11.57 -4.34
CA VAL A 122 -11.11 12.53 -5.32
C VAL A 122 -11.35 12.02 -6.72
N GLU A 123 -12.19 12.75 -7.45
CA GLU A 123 -12.42 12.51 -8.87
C GLU A 123 -11.46 13.38 -9.68
N PHE A 124 -11.02 12.86 -10.83
CA PHE A 124 -10.20 13.63 -11.75
C PHE A 124 -10.49 13.28 -13.19
N GLY A 125 -10.28 14.25 -14.08
CA GLY A 125 -10.55 14.08 -15.49
C GLY A 125 -9.74 15.02 -16.37
N GLY A 126 -9.36 14.53 -17.54
CA GLY A 126 -8.70 15.26 -18.59
C GLY A 126 -8.84 14.53 -19.94
N PRO A 127 -8.16 15.02 -20.99
CA PRO A 127 -8.34 14.51 -22.35
C PRO A 127 -7.99 13.02 -22.53
N ALA A 128 -6.97 12.53 -21.82
CA ALA A 128 -6.44 11.17 -21.99
C ALA A 128 -6.87 10.18 -20.88
N LEU A 129 -7.34 10.70 -19.74
CA LEU A 129 -7.57 9.92 -18.54
C LEU A 129 -8.66 10.58 -17.69
N ARG A 130 -9.54 9.76 -17.15
CA ARG A 130 -10.39 10.12 -16.01
C ARG A 130 -10.33 9.03 -14.96
N GLY A 131 -10.69 9.34 -13.73
CA GLY A 131 -10.64 8.35 -12.67
C GLY A 131 -11.12 8.87 -11.33
N LEU A 132 -10.96 7.98 -10.36
CA LEU A 132 -11.33 8.17 -8.98
C LEU A 132 -10.22 7.57 -8.10
N VAL A 133 -9.87 8.27 -7.03
CA VAL A 133 -9.20 7.68 -5.87
C VAL A 133 -10.09 7.89 -4.66
N GLU A 134 -10.35 6.83 -3.90
CA GLU A 134 -11.12 6.92 -2.65
C GLU A 134 -10.43 6.15 -1.53
N VAL A 135 -10.60 6.62 -0.30
CA VAL A 135 -10.21 5.91 0.91
C VAL A 135 -11.20 4.78 1.14
N VAL A 136 -10.69 3.58 1.42
CA VAL A 136 -11.50 2.41 1.76
C VAL A 136 -11.06 1.86 3.11
N GLU A 137 -11.81 0.91 3.63
CA GLU A 137 -11.51 0.27 4.90
C GLU A 137 -10.17 -0.46 4.87
N ALA A 138 -9.31 -0.17 5.85
CA ALA A 138 -8.05 -0.85 6.10
C ALA A 138 -8.18 -1.75 7.35
N PRO A 139 -7.48 -2.89 7.42
CA PRO A 139 -7.52 -3.74 8.61
C PRO A 139 -6.84 -3.04 9.79
N GLN A 140 -7.34 -3.29 11.00
CA GLN A 140 -6.65 -2.88 12.22
C GLN A 140 -5.53 -3.87 12.56
N ILE A 141 -4.34 -3.35 12.87
CA ILE A 141 -3.19 -4.14 13.31
C ILE A 141 -2.57 -3.42 14.51
N GLU A 142 -2.32 -4.14 15.60
CA GLU A 142 -1.82 -3.55 16.85
C GLU A 142 -0.45 -2.89 16.65
N GLY A 143 -0.32 -1.63 17.09
CA GLY A 143 0.91 -0.85 16.94
C GLY A 143 1.30 -0.53 15.49
N VAL A 144 0.35 -0.56 14.55
CA VAL A 144 0.59 -0.29 13.13
C VAL A 144 -0.39 0.77 12.64
N GLN A 145 0.10 1.74 11.88
CA GLN A 145 -0.75 2.67 11.16
C GLN A 145 -1.15 2.06 9.81
N THR A 146 -2.44 1.88 9.58
CA THR A 146 -2.97 1.32 8.33
C THR A 146 -3.83 2.30 7.57
N ALA A 147 -3.69 2.31 6.25
CA ALA A 147 -4.55 3.05 5.32
C ALA A 147 -4.80 2.23 4.07
N ALA A 148 -5.95 2.46 3.43
CA ALA A 148 -6.28 1.81 2.18
C ALA A 148 -6.93 2.78 1.19
N THR A 149 -6.63 2.56 -0.08
CA THR A 149 -7.20 3.31 -1.19
C THR A 149 -7.69 2.39 -2.28
N HIS A 150 -8.76 2.80 -2.94
CA HIS A 150 -9.29 2.20 -4.15
C HIS A 150 -9.13 3.21 -5.29
N ARG A 151 -8.51 2.75 -6.38
CA ARG A 151 -8.20 3.59 -7.54
C ARG A 151 -8.78 2.98 -8.80
N VAL A 152 -9.65 3.74 -9.45
CA VAL A 152 -10.24 3.41 -10.74
C VAL A 152 -9.73 4.42 -11.77
N LEU A 153 -9.14 3.91 -12.83
CA LEU A 153 -8.62 4.69 -13.95
C LEU A 153 -9.32 4.25 -15.23
N GLN A 154 -9.84 5.21 -15.99
CA GLN A 154 -10.39 4.95 -17.30
C GLN A 154 -9.63 5.78 -18.34
N THR A 155 -9.06 5.10 -19.32
CA THR A 155 -8.37 5.68 -20.47
C THR A 155 -8.97 5.17 -21.78
N VAL A 156 -8.52 5.69 -22.91
CA VAL A 156 -8.91 5.23 -24.25
C VAL A 156 -7.68 4.68 -24.95
N VAL A 157 -7.73 3.40 -25.33
CA VAL A 157 -6.65 2.72 -26.05
C VAL A 157 -7.23 2.14 -27.34
N ALA A 158 -6.64 2.48 -28.48
CA ALA A 158 -7.10 2.06 -29.81
C ALA A 158 -8.59 2.35 -30.06
N GLY A 159 -9.08 3.51 -29.60
CA GLY A 159 -10.47 3.94 -29.79
C GLY A 159 -11.49 3.30 -28.84
N ALA A 160 -11.07 2.38 -27.96
CA ALA A 160 -11.94 1.74 -26.98
C ALA A 160 -11.59 2.16 -25.54
N PRO A 161 -12.60 2.38 -24.67
CA PRO A 161 -12.34 2.63 -23.26
C PRO A 161 -11.69 1.41 -22.61
N ARG A 162 -10.68 1.66 -21.78
CA ARG A 162 -10.03 0.67 -20.92
C ARG A 162 -10.10 1.15 -19.48
N THR A 163 -10.59 0.29 -18.60
CA THR A 163 -10.63 0.54 -17.17
C THR A 163 -9.54 -0.29 -16.48
N GLY A 164 -8.73 0.36 -15.68
CA GLY A 164 -7.85 -0.27 -14.70
C GLY A 164 -8.41 0.03 -13.31
N GLU A 165 -8.37 -0.98 -12.45
CA GLU A 165 -8.81 -0.91 -11.06
C GLU A 165 -7.73 -1.52 -10.19
N LEU A 166 -7.46 -0.92 -9.04
CA LEU A 166 -6.60 -1.51 -8.03
C LEU A 166 -6.96 -1.00 -6.63
N TYR A 167 -6.61 -1.82 -5.65
CA TYR A 167 -6.65 -1.49 -4.25
C TYR A 167 -5.22 -1.47 -3.72
N ASN A 168 -4.87 -0.46 -2.93
CA ASN A 168 -3.62 -0.41 -2.17
C ASN A 168 -3.96 -0.37 -0.69
N TYR A 169 -3.41 -1.31 0.07
CA TYR A 169 -3.42 -1.33 1.53
C TYR A 169 -2.01 -1.08 2.01
N THR A 170 -1.84 -0.21 2.99
CA THR A 170 -0.53 0.17 3.53
C THR A 170 -0.53 -0.02 5.03
N ALA A 171 0.60 -0.48 5.57
CA ALA A 171 0.86 -0.65 6.98
C ALA A 171 2.24 -0.07 7.29
N ARG A 172 2.32 0.80 8.31
CA ARG A 172 3.57 1.44 8.74
C ARG A 172 3.84 1.17 10.21
N PHE A 173 5.07 0.78 10.54
CA PHE A 173 5.55 0.58 11.91
C PHE A 173 7.08 0.77 11.96
N GLY A 174 7.57 1.60 12.87
CA GLY A 174 9.00 1.96 12.91
C GLY A 174 9.52 2.45 11.53
N PRO A 175 10.65 1.92 11.05
CA PRO A 175 11.18 2.19 9.71
C PRO A 175 10.56 1.35 8.58
N TYR A 176 9.56 0.51 8.89
CA TYR A 176 9.00 -0.45 7.94
C TYR A 176 7.70 0.06 7.31
N LEU A 177 7.56 -0.22 6.02
CA LEU A 177 6.35 -0.01 5.24
C LEU A 177 6.02 -1.32 4.51
N VAL A 178 4.81 -1.83 4.74
CA VAL A 178 4.24 -2.95 3.99
C VAL A 178 3.11 -2.42 3.11
N ILE A 179 3.16 -2.70 1.82
CA ILE A 179 2.14 -2.32 0.84
C ILE A 179 1.58 -3.60 0.23
N VAL A 180 0.26 -3.77 0.26
CA VAL A 180 -0.44 -4.79 -0.52
C VAL A 180 -1.21 -4.11 -1.64
N THR A 181 -0.81 -4.40 -2.88
CA THR A 181 -1.55 -4.02 -4.09
C THR A 181 -2.36 -5.21 -4.57
N ALA A 182 -3.66 -5.02 -4.79
CA ALA A 182 -4.54 -6.01 -5.39
C ALA A 182 -5.22 -5.43 -6.63
N ASN A 183 -5.14 -6.13 -7.76
CA ASN A 183 -5.79 -5.71 -9.01
C ASN A 183 -6.29 -6.93 -9.78
N PRO A 184 -7.31 -6.78 -10.63
CA PRO A 184 -7.76 -7.89 -11.44
C PRO A 184 -6.73 -8.18 -12.55
N LEU A 185 -6.65 -9.43 -12.97
CA LEU A 185 -5.89 -9.84 -14.14
C LEU A 185 -6.70 -9.50 -15.40
N VAL A 186 -6.16 -8.61 -16.22
CA VAL A 186 -6.75 -8.27 -17.52
C VAL A 186 -6.19 -9.24 -18.56
N ILE A 187 -6.88 -10.35 -18.75
CA ILE A 187 -6.51 -11.39 -19.72
C ILE A 187 -7.34 -11.16 -20.99
N PRO A 188 -6.72 -11.15 -22.19
CA PRO A 188 -7.44 -11.05 -23.46
C PRO A 188 -8.58 -12.08 -23.55
N ASP A 189 -9.72 -11.63 -24.07
CA ASP A 189 -10.91 -12.46 -24.33
C ASP A 189 -11.50 -13.17 -23.09
N LYS A 190 -11.15 -12.72 -21.88
CA LYS A 190 -11.74 -13.20 -20.63
C LYS A 190 -12.47 -12.07 -19.88
N PRO A 191 -13.58 -12.38 -19.19
CA PRO A 191 -14.19 -11.45 -18.26
C PRO A 191 -13.21 -11.05 -17.14
N VAL A 192 -13.26 -9.79 -16.74
CA VAL A 192 -12.49 -9.27 -15.60
C VAL A 192 -13.16 -9.76 -14.32
N ALA A 193 -12.40 -10.46 -13.46
CA ALA A 193 -12.88 -10.89 -12.16
C ALA A 193 -12.92 -9.70 -11.17
N PRO A 194 -13.84 -9.68 -10.19
CA PRO A 194 -13.80 -8.69 -9.13
C PRO A 194 -12.55 -8.86 -8.27
N VAL A 195 -12.07 -7.75 -7.69
CA VAL A 195 -10.93 -7.80 -6.77
C VAL A 195 -11.34 -8.44 -5.44
N ASP A 196 -10.62 -9.47 -5.02
CA ASP A 196 -10.80 -10.09 -3.69
C ASP A 196 -10.12 -9.21 -2.62
N THR A 197 -10.87 -8.18 -2.18
CA THR A 197 -10.40 -7.21 -1.20
C THR A 197 -10.23 -7.80 0.20
N GLU A 198 -10.97 -8.86 0.54
CA GLU A 198 -10.85 -9.55 1.82
C GLU A 198 -9.49 -10.25 1.92
N ARG A 199 -9.11 -10.98 0.88
CA ARG A 199 -7.77 -11.57 0.78
C ARG A 199 -6.68 -10.51 0.80
N ALA A 200 -6.87 -9.37 0.13
CA ALA A 200 -5.89 -8.29 0.16
C ALA A 200 -5.68 -7.71 1.58
N ARG A 201 -6.78 -7.49 2.34
CA ARG A 201 -6.71 -7.05 3.75
C ARG A 201 -6.02 -8.10 4.62
N LYS A 202 -6.39 -9.37 4.46
CA LYS A 202 -5.75 -10.49 5.18
C LYS A 202 -4.26 -10.60 4.85
N LEU A 203 -3.89 -10.44 3.58
CA LEU A 203 -2.49 -10.47 3.14
C LEU A 203 -1.68 -9.35 3.79
N LEU A 204 -2.26 -8.17 4.02
CA LEU A 204 -1.57 -7.09 4.75
C LEU A 204 -1.26 -7.52 6.18
N VAL A 205 -2.23 -8.10 6.87
CA VAL A 205 -2.06 -8.61 8.25
C VAL A 205 -0.98 -9.69 8.29
N ASP A 206 -1.06 -10.68 7.39
CA ASP A 206 -0.12 -11.80 7.35
C ASP A 206 1.30 -11.33 6.97
N ALA A 207 1.43 -10.37 6.04
CA ALA A 207 2.71 -9.79 5.65
C ALA A 207 3.35 -8.98 6.79
N VAL A 208 2.57 -8.19 7.51
CA VAL A 208 3.06 -7.44 8.68
C VAL A 208 3.52 -8.39 9.78
N ALA A 209 2.74 -9.44 10.07
CA ALA A 209 3.12 -10.45 11.05
C ALA A 209 4.44 -11.15 10.65
N ALA A 210 4.56 -11.57 9.38
CA ALA A 210 5.78 -12.20 8.88
C ALA A 210 7.00 -11.27 8.97
N VAL A 211 6.86 -10.01 8.59
CA VAL A 211 7.96 -9.03 8.65
C VAL A 211 8.36 -8.74 10.09
N ARG A 212 7.43 -8.67 11.04
CA ARG A 212 7.76 -8.43 12.46
C ARG A 212 8.48 -9.59 13.14
N GLY A 213 8.18 -10.82 12.74
CA GLY A 213 8.70 -12.04 13.37
C GLY A 213 7.74 -12.66 14.36
#